data_AF-A0A8D9A807-F1
#
_entry.id   AF-A0A8D9A807-F1
#
_cell.length_a   1.000
_cell.length_b   1.000
_cell.length_c   1.000
_cell.angle_alpha   90.00
_cell.angle_beta   90.00
_cell.angle_gamma   90.00
#
_symmetry.space_group_name_H-M   'P 1'
#
loop_
_entity.id
_entity.type
_entity.pdbx_description
1 polymer ?
#
loop_
_entity_poly.entity_id
_entity_poly.type
_entity_poly.pdbx_seq_one_letter_code
_entity_poly.pdbx_strand_id
1 'polypeptide(L)'
;MKKKTKEKVKPPPAPPAGRGTGSKPITNGPGAGLATETMRKILCDEAAGHAKIHEYHKAIKDYDVALELNPTDKNALVARSKCYLLLGESQKALEDAETALENDKSFIRAIFQKAEALYHLGDFEHSLMYYHRGLKIRPELEEFRLGVQKAQEAIENTIGKIGAPLDSAPNSATSNASADKTLDTPSPSPDTAKSSNNGSETKQKNKTAMEKRQDSKKISRLLLGELHRDKEYLENLVKNPNIRSPNNPESSDFIIAQAEEGIKFLINRQEFWRQQRSVTDIPKPMARKKKLELAKPKVKA
;
A
#
# COMPACT_ATOMS: atom_id res chain seq x y z
N MET A 1 8.31 30.74 59.07
CA MET A 1 7.87 29.36 58.78
C MET A 1 6.34 29.32 58.70
N LYS A 2 5.75 29.40 57.51
CA LYS A 2 4.28 29.33 57.32
C LYS A 2 3.91 27.93 56.81
N LYS A 3 3.15 27.18 57.61
CA LYS A 3 2.65 25.84 57.30
C LYS A 3 1.60 25.94 56.18
N LYS A 4 1.85 25.34 55.01
CA LYS A 4 0.84 25.12 53.97
C LYS A 4 0.00 23.89 54.34
N THR A 5 -1.27 24.11 54.64
CA THR A 5 -2.31 23.08 54.74
C THR A 5 -2.60 22.52 53.35
N LYS A 6 -2.52 21.19 53.20
CA LYS A 6 -2.89 20.47 51.98
C LYS A 6 -4.41 20.35 51.90
N GLU A 7 -4.99 21.00 50.91
CA GLU A 7 -6.40 20.86 50.51
C GLU A 7 -6.58 19.56 49.73
N LYS A 8 -7.44 18.66 50.21
CA LYS A 8 -7.79 17.40 49.54
C LYS A 8 -8.77 17.69 48.41
N VAL A 9 -8.29 17.64 47.17
CA VAL A 9 -9.12 17.70 45.97
C VAL A 9 -9.86 16.36 45.80
N LYS A 10 -11.19 16.44 45.71
CA LYS A 10 -12.11 15.30 45.48
C LYS A 10 -12.14 14.97 43.97
N PRO A 11 -12.14 13.70 43.54
CA PRO A 11 -12.15 13.36 42.12
C PRO A 11 -13.49 13.72 41.44
N PRO A 12 -13.50 14.06 40.14
CA PRO A 12 -14.69 14.44 39.40
C PRO A 12 -15.63 13.24 39.16
N PRO A 13 -16.94 13.46 39.03
CA PRO A 13 -17.91 12.40 38.79
C PRO A 13 -17.79 11.83 37.36
N ALA A 14 -18.04 10.52 37.25
CA ALA A 14 -18.01 9.76 35.99
C ALA A 14 -19.07 10.26 34.98
N PRO A 15 -18.80 10.17 33.66
CA PRO A 15 -19.76 10.57 32.64
C PRO A 15 -20.97 9.62 32.58
N PRO A 16 -22.18 10.13 32.25
CA PRO A 16 -23.36 9.29 32.14
C PRO A 16 -23.26 8.34 30.93
N ALA A 17 -23.70 7.10 31.15
CA ALA A 17 -23.79 6.04 30.15
C ALA A 17 -24.51 6.54 28.89
N GLY A 18 -23.88 6.31 27.74
CA GLY A 18 -24.41 6.67 26.43
C GLY A 18 -25.78 6.04 26.19
N ARG A 19 -26.78 6.89 25.92
CA ARG A 19 -28.00 6.45 25.25
C ARG A 19 -27.58 5.97 23.87
N GLY A 20 -27.67 4.66 23.66
CA GLY A 20 -27.67 4.09 22.32
C GLY A 20 -28.82 4.72 21.53
N THR A 21 -28.50 5.59 20.59
CA THR A 21 -29.41 5.99 19.53
C THR A 21 -29.56 4.78 18.61
N GLY A 22 -30.44 3.87 18.99
CA GLY A 22 -30.98 2.90 18.06
C GLY A 22 -31.76 3.67 17.00
N SER A 23 -31.11 3.93 15.86
CA SER A 23 -31.80 4.32 14.63
C SER A 23 -32.75 3.17 14.28
N LYS A 24 -34.00 3.30 14.71
CA LYS A 24 -35.07 2.39 14.30
C LYS A 24 -35.17 2.48 12.76
N PRO A 25 -35.24 1.35 12.05
CA PRO A 25 -35.56 1.40 10.63
C PRO A 25 -36.97 1.99 10.50
N ILE A 26 -37.07 3.14 9.84
CA ILE A 26 -38.35 3.76 9.51
C ILE A 26 -39.05 2.78 8.58
N THR A 27 -40.06 2.08 9.08
CA THR A 27 -40.94 1.22 8.28
C THR A 27 -41.81 2.10 7.42
N ASN A 28 -41.28 2.51 6.27
CA ASN A 28 -41.98 3.32 5.28
C ASN A 28 -43.06 2.48 4.60
N GLY A 29 -44.32 2.93 4.69
CA GLY A 29 -45.40 2.41 3.86
C GLY A 29 -45.11 2.62 2.36
N PRO A 30 -45.77 1.86 1.46
CA PRO A 30 -45.42 1.79 0.04
C PRO A 30 -45.47 3.14 -0.72
N GLY A 31 -46.15 4.17 -0.18
CA GLY A 31 -46.18 5.52 -0.75
C GLY A 31 -45.09 6.48 -0.24
N ALA A 32 -44.52 6.26 0.95
CA ALA A 32 -43.52 7.17 1.53
C ALA A 32 -42.14 7.03 0.86
N GLY A 33 -41.77 5.82 0.45
CA GLY A 33 -40.49 5.55 -0.24
C GLY A 33 -40.37 6.21 -1.61
N LEU A 34 -41.50 6.39 -2.32
CA LEU A 34 -41.53 7.07 -3.63
C LEU A 34 -41.30 8.58 -3.48
N ALA A 35 -41.87 9.20 -2.44
CA ALA A 35 -41.66 10.63 -2.16
C ALA A 35 -40.20 10.91 -1.76
N THR A 36 -39.60 10.06 -0.92
CA THR A 36 -38.19 10.20 -0.51
C THR A 36 -37.23 10.00 -1.68
N GLU A 37 -37.51 9.03 -2.56
CA GLU A 37 -36.69 8.77 -3.75
C GLU A 37 -36.78 9.91 -4.77
N THR A 38 -37.97 10.50 -4.93
CA THR A 38 -38.16 11.66 -5.81
C THR A 38 -37.45 12.89 -5.26
N MET A 39 -37.57 13.15 -3.96
CA MET A 39 -36.85 14.24 -3.29
C MET A 39 -35.33 14.10 -3.42
N ARG A 40 -34.80 12.89 -3.20
CA ARG A 40 -33.38 12.60 -3.36
C ARG A 40 -32.88 12.89 -4.78
N LYS A 41 -33.64 12.51 -5.81
CA LYS A 41 -33.28 12.79 -7.22
C LYS A 41 -33.23 14.28 -7.49
N ILE A 42 -34.24 15.04 -7.05
CA ILE A 42 -34.29 16.50 -7.20
C ILE A 42 -33.06 17.14 -6.55
N LEU A 43 -32.74 16.76 -5.31
CA LEU A 43 -31.54 17.26 -4.61
C LEU A 43 -30.24 16.93 -5.37
N CYS A 44 -30.12 15.72 -5.95
CA CYS A 44 -28.96 15.37 -6.76
C CYS A 44 -28.87 16.21 -8.05
N ASP A 45 -30.00 16.52 -8.68
CA ASP A 45 -30.06 17.34 -9.89
C ASP A 45 -29.73 18.81 -9.58
N GLU A 46 -30.24 19.35 -8.48
CA GLU A 46 -29.91 20.69 -7.96
C GLU A 46 -28.42 20.79 -7.62
N ALA A 47 -27.89 19.80 -6.89
CA ALA A 47 -26.47 19.70 -6.58
C ALA A 47 -25.60 19.67 -7.85
N ALA A 48 -26.02 18.93 -8.87
CA ALA A 48 -25.36 18.90 -10.16
C ALA A 48 -25.43 20.26 -10.88
N GLY A 49 -26.53 21.00 -10.72
CA GLY A 49 -26.67 22.39 -11.16
C GLY A 49 -25.65 23.31 -10.49
N HIS A 50 -25.57 23.30 -9.16
CA HIS A 50 -24.60 24.07 -8.39
C HIS A 50 -23.15 23.72 -8.76
N ALA A 51 -22.84 22.44 -8.98
CA ALA A 51 -21.51 22.00 -9.40
C ALA A 51 -21.12 22.53 -10.80
N LYS A 52 -22.08 22.69 -11.73
CA LYS A 52 -21.83 23.25 -13.07
C LYS A 52 -21.50 24.74 -13.05
N ILE A 53 -22.05 25.49 -12.10
CA ILE A 53 -21.75 26.91 -11.89
C ILE A 53 -20.57 27.14 -10.93
N HIS A 54 -19.78 26.09 -10.64
CA HIS A 54 -18.61 26.12 -9.75
C HIS A 54 -18.92 26.43 -8.27
N GLU A 55 -20.19 26.34 -7.85
CA GLU A 55 -20.59 26.50 -6.44
C GLU A 55 -20.47 25.17 -5.66
N TYR A 56 -19.26 24.62 -5.58
CA TYR A 56 -19.03 23.27 -5.05
C TYR A 56 -19.46 23.10 -3.59
N HIS A 57 -19.31 24.13 -2.75
CA HIS A 57 -19.77 24.06 -1.35
C HIS A 57 -21.29 23.93 -1.22
N LYS A 58 -22.08 24.54 -2.12
CA LYS A 58 -23.53 24.36 -2.13
C LYS A 58 -23.90 22.98 -2.65
N ALA A 59 -23.27 22.57 -3.75
CA ALA A 59 -23.45 21.23 -4.30
C ALA A 59 -23.21 20.12 -3.26
N ILE A 60 -22.14 20.23 -2.47
CA ILE A 60 -21.83 19.27 -1.40
C ILE A 60 -22.95 19.22 -0.36
N LYS A 61 -23.47 20.37 0.09
CA LYS A 61 -24.58 20.40 1.05
C LYS A 61 -25.82 19.70 0.53
N ASP A 62 -26.15 19.92 -0.75
CA ASP A 62 -27.31 19.26 -1.37
C ASP A 62 -27.08 17.75 -1.52
N TYR A 63 -25.86 17.32 -1.86
CA TYR A 63 -25.49 15.91 -1.85
C TYR A 63 -25.50 15.30 -0.45
N ASP A 64 -25.11 16.04 0.59
CA ASP A 64 -25.17 15.58 1.98
C ASP A 64 -26.60 15.25 2.37
N VAL A 65 -27.55 16.16 2.09
CA VAL A 65 -28.99 15.92 2.35
C VAL A 65 -29.51 14.75 1.50
N ALA A 66 -29.09 14.63 0.24
CA ALA A 66 -29.48 13.49 -0.59
C ALA A 66 -28.95 12.14 -0.03
N LEU A 67 -27.74 12.14 0.53
CA LEU A 67 -27.11 10.96 1.14
C LEU A 67 -27.66 10.65 2.54
N GLU A 68 -28.19 11.63 3.27
CA GLU A 68 -28.99 11.36 4.48
C GLU A 68 -30.27 10.58 4.16
N LEU A 69 -30.90 10.85 3.01
CA LEU A 69 -32.08 10.12 2.54
C LEU A 69 -31.72 8.71 2.03
N ASN A 70 -30.58 8.57 1.33
CA ASN A 70 -30.06 7.28 0.89
C ASN A 70 -28.52 7.24 0.94
N PRO A 71 -27.94 6.66 2.02
CA PRO A 71 -26.49 6.58 2.18
C PRO A 71 -25.77 5.70 1.14
N THR A 72 -26.51 4.89 0.38
CA THR A 72 -25.96 3.91 -0.56
C THR A 72 -25.97 4.38 -2.01
N ASP A 73 -26.40 5.63 -2.27
CA ASP A 73 -26.43 6.16 -3.64
C ASP A 73 -25.02 6.46 -4.16
N LYS A 74 -24.50 5.50 -4.94
CA LYS A 74 -23.19 5.57 -5.57
C LYS A 74 -23.03 6.76 -6.51
N ASN A 75 -24.09 7.21 -7.17
CA ASN A 75 -23.99 8.35 -8.09
C ASN A 75 -23.81 9.65 -7.33
N ALA A 76 -24.54 9.83 -6.23
CA ALA A 76 -24.39 10.98 -5.33
C ALA A 76 -23.00 10.98 -4.67
N LEU A 77 -22.53 9.84 -4.15
CA LEU A 77 -21.18 9.70 -3.59
C LEU A 77 -20.08 10.07 -4.61
N VAL A 78 -20.17 9.56 -5.84
CA VAL A 78 -19.21 9.90 -6.90
C VAL A 78 -19.25 11.38 -7.27
N ALA A 79 -20.43 11.99 -7.30
CA ALA A 79 -20.57 13.38 -7.65
C ALA A 79 -20.07 14.32 -6.53
N ARG A 80 -20.32 13.96 -5.26
CA ARG A 80 -19.78 14.64 -4.09
C ARG A 80 -18.26 14.51 -4.00
N SER A 81 -17.71 13.30 -4.23
CA SER A 81 -16.27 13.03 -4.36
C SER A 81 -15.61 13.95 -5.38
N LYS A 82 -16.20 14.09 -6.57
CA LYS A 82 -15.72 15.03 -7.60
C LYS A 82 -15.71 16.49 -7.11
N CYS A 83 -16.73 16.92 -6.37
CA CYS A 83 -16.78 18.26 -5.80
C CYS A 83 -15.68 18.47 -4.75
N TYR A 84 -15.40 17.47 -3.90
CA TYR A 84 -14.30 17.53 -2.95
C TYR A 84 -12.93 17.63 -3.65
N LEU A 85 -12.70 16.89 -4.73
CA LEU A 85 -11.47 17.03 -5.53
C LEU A 85 -11.30 18.44 -6.09
N LEU A 86 -12.37 19.04 -6.58
CA LEU A 86 -12.34 20.40 -7.12
C LEU A 86 -12.09 21.47 -6.04
N LEU A 87 -12.36 21.15 -4.77
CA LEU A 87 -12.01 21.98 -3.61
C LEU A 87 -10.64 21.64 -3.01
N GLY A 88 -9.93 20.62 -3.52
CA GLY A 88 -8.66 20.15 -2.98
C GLY A 88 -8.78 19.26 -1.73
N GLU A 89 -9.99 18.84 -1.37
CA GLU A 89 -10.27 17.95 -0.23
C GLU A 89 -10.15 16.48 -0.62
N SER A 90 -8.96 16.06 -1.09
CA SER A 90 -8.72 14.73 -1.68
C SER A 90 -9.01 13.56 -0.73
N GLN A 91 -8.81 13.74 0.58
CA GLN A 91 -9.07 12.69 1.56
C GLN A 91 -10.57 12.35 1.66
N LYS A 92 -11.44 13.36 1.71
CA LYS A 92 -12.89 13.13 1.74
C LYS A 92 -13.40 12.57 0.42
N ALA A 93 -12.81 13.03 -0.70
CA ALA A 93 -13.11 12.46 -2.00
C ALA A 93 -12.79 10.96 -2.07
N LEU A 94 -11.69 10.52 -1.45
CA LEU A 94 -11.30 9.12 -1.36
C LEU A 94 -12.32 8.31 -0.56
N GLU A 95 -12.74 8.79 0.62
CA GLU A 95 -13.75 8.14 1.46
C GLU A 95 -15.08 7.93 0.70
N ASP A 96 -15.54 8.95 -0.02
CA ASP A 96 -16.75 8.86 -0.86
C ASP A 96 -16.59 7.86 -2.01
N ALA A 97 -15.42 7.82 -2.64
CA ALA A 97 -15.16 6.86 -3.71
C ALA A 97 -15.06 5.42 -3.18
N GLU A 98 -14.56 5.23 -1.96
CA GLU A 98 -14.48 3.92 -1.30
C GLU A 98 -15.87 3.41 -0.92
N THR A 99 -16.69 4.23 -0.27
CA THR A 99 -18.07 3.89 0.08
C THR A 99 -18.91 3.57 -1.16
N ALA A 100 -18.71 4.28 -2.27
CA ALA A 100 -19.38 3.96 -3.53
C ALA A 100 -18.98 2.57 -4.09
N LEU A 101 -17.75 2.11 -3.82
CA LEU A 101 -17.22 0.82 -4.26
C LEU A 101 -17.53 -0.34 -3.31
N GLU A 102 -17.93 -0.09 -2.07
CA GLU A 102 -18.28 -1.14 -1.08
C GLU A 102 -19.37 -2.06 -1.63
N ASN A 103 -20.44 -1.46 -2.15
CA ASN A 103 -21.61 -2.17 -2.66
C ASN A 103 -21.44 -2.66 -4.11
N ASP A 104 -20.62 -1.98 -4.93
CA ASP A 104 -20.31 -2.42 -6.29
C ASP A 104 -18.87 -2.08 -6.65
N LYS A 105 -18.04 -3.12 -6.52
CA LYS A 105 -16.61 -3.09 -6.81
C LYS A 105 -16.29 -2.91 -8.29
N SER A 106 -17.29 -3.01 -9.17
CA SER A 106 -17.13 -2.84 -10.62
C SER A 106 -17.63 -1.49 -11.13
N PHE A 107 -18.09 -0.61 -10.24
CA PHE A 107 -18.63 0.68 -10.63
C PHE A 107 -17.54 1.61 -11.19
N ILE A 108 -17.51 1.73 -12.51
CA ILE A 108 -16.43 2.37 -13.27
C ILE A 108 -16.20 3.82 -12.83
N ARG A 109 -17.27 4.60 -12.62
CA ARG A 109 -17.16 6.01 -12.21
C ARG A 109 -16.51 6.15 -10.83
N ALA A 110 -16.80 5.26 -9.88
CA ALA A 110 -16.17 5.29 -8.57
C ALA A 110 -14.72 4.79 -8.59
N ILE A 111 -14.39 3.80 -9.45
CA ILE A 111 -13.00 3.40 -9.70
C ILE A 111 -12.17 4.58 -10.20
N PHE A 112 -12.73 5.35 -11.14
CA PHE A 112 -12.09 6.55 -11.66
C PHE A 112 -11.91 7.63 -10.57
N GLN A 113 -12.97 7.96 -9.82
CA GLN A 113 -12.85 8.96 -8.74
C GLN A 113 -11.86 8.53 -7.65
N LYS A 114 -11.79 7.24 -7.31
CA LYS A 114 -10.79 6.71 -6.38
C LYS A 114 -9.37 6.91 -6.91
N ALA A 115 -9.15 6.64 -8.19
CA ALA A 115 -7.84 6.81 -8.82
C ALA A 115 -7.40 8.28 -8.84
N GLU A 116 -8.31 9.21 -9.18
CA GLU A 116 -8.07 10.66 -9.13
C GLU A 116 -7.80 11.14 -7.70
N ALA A 117 -8.59 10.68 -6.71
CA ALA A 117 -8.38 11.05 -5.31
C ALA A 117 -7.01 10.60 -4.80
N LEU A 118 -6.59 9.37 -5.10
CA LEU A 118 -5.26 8.87 -4.77
C LEU A 118 -4.15 9.65 -5.48
N TYR A 119 -4.37 10.02 -6.75
CA TYR A 119 -3.42 10.85 -7.51
C TYR A 119 -3.21 12.20 -6.84
N HIS A 120 -4.28 12.89 -6.45
CA HIS A 120 -4.21 14.17 -5.75
C HIS A 120 -3.68 14.06 -4.32
N LEU A 121 -3.71 12.88 -3.71
CA LEU A 121 -3.08 12.60 -2.42
C LEU A 121 -1.57 12.32 -2.55
N GLY A 122 -1.06 12.16 -3.77
CA GLY A 122 0.34 11.82 -4.06
C GLY A 122 0.63 10.32 -4.06
N ASP A 123 -0.37 9.46 -3.87
CA ASP A 123 -0.23 8.01 -3.94
C ASP A 123 -0.36 7.52 -5.39
N PHE A 124 0.68 7.84 -6.17
CA PHE A 124 0.70 7.60 -7.62
C PHE A 124 0.69 6.10 -7.96
N GLU A 125 1.29 5.24 -7.13
CA GLU A 125 1.31 3.79 -7.37
C GLU A 125 -0.09 3.17 -7.24
N HIS A 126 -0.83 3.50 -6.17
CA HIS A 126 -2.19 2.98 -6.03
C HIS A 126 -3.13 3.65 -7.03
N SER A 127 -2.94 4.93 -7.34
CA SER A 127 -3.68 5.61 -8.42
C SER A 127 -3.52 4.88 -9.76
N LEU A 128 -2.27 4.58 -10.16
CA LEU A 128 -1.95 3.84 -11.38
C LEU A 128 -2.62 2.45 -11.41
N MET A 129 -2.64 1.75 -10.27
CA MET A 129 -3.34 0.47 -10.14
C MET A 129 -4.84 0.60 -10.44
N TYR A 130 -5.53 1.60 -9.86
CA TYR A 130 -6.96 1.78 -10.09
C TYR A 130 -7.27 2.24 -11.52
N TYR A 131 -6.41 3.05 -12.15
CA TYR A 131 -6.56 3.39 -13.56
C TYR A 131 -6.46 2.14 -14.47
N HIS A 132 -5.49 1.26 -14.23
CA HIS A 132 -5.38 -0.01 -14.96
C HIS A 132 -6.57 -0.94 -14.72
N ARG A 133 -7.11 -0.97 -13.50
CA ARG A 133 -8.34 -1.72 -13.19
C ARG A 133 -9.52 -1.18 -14.00
N GLY A 134 -9.65 0.13 -14.14
CA GLY A 134 -10.64 0.78 -15.00
C GLY A 134 -10.51 0.37 -16.47
N LEU A 135 -9.28 0.43 -17.02
CA LEU A 135 -8.99 -0.02 -18.40
C LEU A 135 -9.37 -1.48 -18.65
N LYS A 136 -9.18 -2.35 -17.66
CA LYS A 136 -9.56 -3.77 -17.78
C LYS A 136 -11.08 -3.96 -17.92
N ILE A 137 -11.88 -3.07 -17.33
CA ILE A 137 -13.35 -3.12 -17.39
C ILE A 137 -13.87 -2.39 -18.63
N ARG A 138 -13.30 -1.23 -18.96
CA ARG A 138 -13.63 -0.39 -20.12
C ARG A 138 -12.34 0.14 -20.77
N PRO A 139 -11.78 -0.57 -21.76
CA PRO A 139 -10.54 -0.16 -22.42
C PRO A 139 -10.72 1.03 -23.37
N GLU A 140 -11.96 1.31 -23.78
CA GLU A 140 -12.30 2.41 -24.71
C GLU A 140 -12.34 3.78 -24.04
N LEU A 141 -12.39 3.86 -22.71
CA LEU A 141 -12.51 5.13 -22.01
C LEU A 141 -11.13 5.80 -21.91
N GLU A 142 -10.94 6.87 -22.69
CA GLU A 142 -9.69 7.62 -22.76
C GLU A 142 -9.25 8.22 -21.41
N GLU A 143 -10.22 8.53 -20.52
CA GLU A 143 -9.95 9.06 -19.18
C GLU A 143 -8.99 8.15 -18.38
N PHE A 144 -9.15 6.83 -18.49
CA PHE A 144 -8.24 5.90 -17.80
C PHE A 144 -6.87 5.84 -18.46
N ARG A 145 -6.78 5.95 -19.79
CA ARG A 145 -5.49 5.95 -20.50
C ARG A 145 -4.68 7.19 -20.12
N LEU A 146 -5.34 8.34 -20.10
CA LEU A 146 -4.77 9.60 -19.64
C LEU A 146 -4.35 9.51 -18.16
N GLY A 147 -5.19 8.93 -17.30
CA GLY A 147 -4.88 8.70 -15.89
C GLY A 147 -3.62 7.83 -15.70
N VAL A 148 -3.49 6.74 -16.47
CA VAL A 148 -2.28 5.89 -16.48
C VAL A 148 -1.05 6.71 -16.86
N GLN A 149 -1.12 7.49 -17.94
CA GLN A 149 0.01 8.33 -18.37
C GLN A 149 0.42 9.33 -17.28
N LYS A 150 -0.55 10.09 -16.74
CA LYS A 150 -0.31 11.06 -15.66
C LYS A 150 0.36 10.41 -14.45
N ALA A 151 -0.16 9.26 -14.01
CA ALA A 151 0.39 8.56 -12.85
C ALA A 151 1.79 8.01 -13.12
N GLN A 152 2.07 7.48 -14.33
CA GLN A 152 3.41 7.03 -14.72
C GLN A 152 4.41 8.19 -14.75
N GLU A 153 4.05 9.31 -15.38
CA GLU A 153 4.90 10.51 -15.43
C GLU A 153 5.16 11.05 -14.02
N ALA A 154 4.16 11.06 -13.13
CA ALA A 154 4.35 11.46 -11.74
C ALA A 154 5.31 10.52 -10.97
N ILE A 155 5.23 9.21 -11.19
CA ILE A 155 6.17 8.24 -10.62
C ILE A 155 7.58 8.44 -11.18
N GLU A 156 7.73 8.64 -12.49
CA GLU A 156 9.03 8.88 -13.11
C GLU A 156 9.66 10.20 -12.65
N ASN A 157 8.86 11.25 -12.47
CA ASN A 157 9.32 12.54 -11.99
C ASN A 157 9.73 12.48 -10.50
N THR A 158 9.04 11.69 -9.68
CA THR A 158 9.40 11.52 -8.26
C THR A 158 10.66 10.67 -8.06
N ILE A 159 10.84 9.62 -8.88
CA ILE A 159 12.02 8.74 -8.82
C ILE A 159 13.23 9.35 -9.55
N GLY A 160 12.97 10.24 -10.52
CA GLY A 160 13.97 10.74 -11.47
C GLY A 160 14.27 9.70 -12.56
N LYS A 161 14.72 10.17 -13.73
CA LYS A 161 15.22 9.30 -14.80
C LYS A 161 16.50 8.60 -14.32
N ILE A 162 16.38 7.39 -13.79
CA ILE A 162 17.52 6.51 -13.51
C ILE A 162 18.06 6.03 -14.87
N GLY A 163 18.84 6.89 -15.53
CA GLY A 163 19.32 6.65 -16.89
C GLY A 163 20.42 7.60 -17.37
N ALA A 164 20.84 8.58 -16.57
CA ALA A 164 22.15 9.19 -16.77
C ALA A 164 23.21 8.22 -16.23
N PRO A 165 24.18 7.77 -17.04
CA PRO A 165 25.31 6.99 -16.54
C PRO A 165 26.00 7.78 -15.41
N LEU A 166 26.26 7.10 -14.29
CA LEU A 166 27.03 7.59 -13.15
C LEU A 166 28.54 7.77 -13.49
N ASP A 167 28.87 8.22 -14.69
CA ASP A 167 30.23 8.44 -15.17
C ASP A 167 30.40 9.88 -15.69
N SER A 168 30.27 10.86 -14.80
CA SER A 168 31.01 12.13 -14.91
C SER A 168 30.88 12.92 -13.61
N ALA A 169 31.69 12.56 -12.62
CA ALA A 169 31.98 13.49 -11.54
C ALA A 169 32.65 14.75 -12.12
N PRO A 170 32.40 15.92 -11.51
CA PRO A 170 33.53 16.74 -11.12
C PRO A 170 33.55 16.90 -9.60
N ASN A 171 34.70 16.54 -9.04
CA ASN A 171 35.08 16.84 -7.67
C ASN A 171 34.96 18.34 -7.39
N SER A 172 34.35 18.69 -6.27
CA SER A 172 34.80 19.83 -5.47
C SER A 172 34.77 19.50 -3.98
N ALA A 173 35.97 19.17 -3.49
CA ALA A 173 36.59 19.79 -2.33
C ALA A 173 36.03 19.40 -0.94
N THR A 174 36.73 18.49 -0.24
CA THR A 174 37.65 18.76 0.91
C THR A 174 36.90 19.01 2.23
N SER A 175 37.30 18.48 3.38
CA SER A 175 38.47 17.73 3.83
C SER A 175 38.22 17.28 5.27
N ASN A 176 39.11 16.38 5.74
CA ASN A 176 39.49 16.05 7.13
C ASN A 176 39.29 14.54 7.36
N ALA A 177 40.30 13.70 7.11
CA ALA A 177 41.44 13.42 8.01
C ALA A 177 40.94 13.05 9.41
N SER A 178 41.14 11.82 9.89
CA SER A 178 42.48 11.34 10.23
C SER A 178 42.62 9.82 10.14
N ALA A 179 43.82 9.42 9.74
CA ALA A 179 44.34 8.07 9.74
C ALA A 179 44.52 7.53 11.18
N ASP A 180 44.34 6.23 11.34
CA ASP A 180 45.28 5.43 12.12
C ASP A 180 45.38 4.01 11.56
N LYS A 181 46.60 3.48 11.56
CA LYS A 181 47.07 2.30 10.82
C LYS A 181 48.11 1.59 11.68
N THR A 182 47.75 0.46 12.30
CA THR A 182 48.65 -0.59 12.84
C THR A 182 47.76 -1.80 13.23
N LEU A 183 48.16 -3.07 13.30
CA LEU A 183 49.17 -3.97 12.71
C LEU A 183 48.77 -5.39 13.20
N ASP A 184 49.14 -6.41 12.41
CA ASP A 184 49.38 -7.81 12.80
C ASP A 184 48.26 -8.85 13.14
N THR A 185 48.32 -9.91 12.34
CA THR A 185 47.80 -11.30 12.43
C THR A 185 48.44 -12.12 13.59
N PRO A 186 48.10 -13.39 13.93
CA PRO A 186 47.31 -14.42 13.21
C PRO A 186 46.35 -15.32 14.06
N SER A 187 45.70 -16.26 13.37
CA SER A 187 44.83 -17.40 13.79
C SER A 187 45.36 -18.25 14.98
N PRO A 188 44.54 -19.07 15.68
CA PRO A 188 44.13 -20.40 15.16
C PRO A 188 42.73 -20.92 15.57
N SER A 189 42.16 -21.82 14.76
CA SER A 189 41.14 -22.83 15.15
C SER A 189 41.81 -24.00 15.91
N PRO A 190 41.12 -24.90 16.67
CA PRO A 190 40.14 -25.88 16.16
C PRO A 190 38.97 -26.13 17.17
N ASP A 191 37.88 -26.87 16.93
CA ASP A 191 37.82 -28.32 16.80
C ASP A 191 36.41 -28.82 16.42
N THR A 192 36.43 -30.06 15.95
CA THR A 192 35.41 -30.93 15.35
C THR A 192 34.26 -31.37 16.26
N ALA A 193 33.08 -31.65 15.66
CA ALA A 193 32.28 -32.82 16.00
C ALA A 193 31.34 -33.25 14.85
N LYS A 194 31.64 -34.42 14.26
CA LYS A 194 30.70 -35.25 13.50
C LYS A 194 29.76 -35.93 14.50
N SER A 195 28.49 -36.11 14.13
CA SER A 195 27.76 -37.32 14.49
C SER A 195 26.66 -37.64 13.48
N SER A 196 26.78 -38.82 12.89
CA SER A 196 25.74 -39.53 12.14
C SER A 196 24.96 -40.41 13.12
N ASN A 197 23.63 -40.44 13.08
CA ASN A 197 22.87 -41.62 12.60
C ASN A 197 21.35 -41.49 12.76
N ASN A 198 20.66 -41.98 11.73
CA ASN A 198 19.39 -42.70 11.64
C ASN A 198 18.11 -42.28 12.40
N GLY A 199 17.06 -42.14 11.59
CA GLY A 199 15.65 -42.06 11.98
C GLY A 199 14.77 -41.97 10.72
N SER A 200 14.56 -43.10 10.06
CA SER A 200 13.52 -43.28 9.04
C SER A 200 12.13 -43.07 9.65
N GLU A 201 11.16 -42.71 8.80
CA GLU A 201 9.72 -42.53 9.12
C GLU A 201 9.25 -41.12 9.54
N THR A 202 9.50 -40.10 8.69
CA THR A 202 8.61 -38.90 8.64
C THR A 202 8.60 -38.18 7.29
N LYS A 203 9.01 -38.87 6.21
CA LYS A 203 9.40 -38.24 4.93
C LYS A 203 8.29 -37.84 3.97
N GLN A 204 7.01 -38.12 4.24
CA GLN A 204 5.92 -37.83 3.28
C GLN A 204 4.98 -36.68 3.66
N LYS A 205 4.78 -36.35 4.94
CA LYS A 205 3.96 -35.19 5.35
C LYS A 205 4.74 -33.86 5.37
N ASN A 206 6.03 -33.88 5.71
CA ASN A 206 6.86 -32.67 5.70
C ASN A 206 7.31 -32.24 4.30
N LYS A 207 7.30 -33.16 3.32
CA LYS A 207 7.73 -32.89 1.94
C LYS A 207 6.74 -31.98 1.21
N THR A 208 5.43 -32.21 1.36
CA THR A 208 4.38 -31.41 0.73
C THR A 208 4.24 -30.01 1.33
N ALA A 209 4.47 -29.82 2.63
CA ALA A 209 4.49 -28.49 3.25
C ALA A 209 5.75 -27.69 2.87
N MET A 210 6.90 -28.35 2.78
CA MET A 210 8.16 -27.74 2.36
C MET A 210 8.15 -27.38 0.87
N GLU A 211 7.57 -28.23 0.02
CA GLU A 211 7.33 -27.96 -1.41
C GLU A 211 6.35 -26.78 -1.59
N LYS A 212 5.21 -26.76 -0.88
CA LYS A 212 4.28 -25.62 -0.90
C LYS A 212 4.92 -24.31 -0.42
N ARG A 213 5.77 -24.36 0.62
CA ARG A 213 6.53 -23.18 1.09
C ARG A 213 7.58 -22.74 0.07
N GLN A 214 8.28 -23.68 -0.57
CA GLN A 214 9.25 -23.37 -1.61
C GLN A 214 8.57 -22.78 -2.85
N ASP A 215 7.40 -23.28 -3.23
CA ASP A 215 6.65 -22.75 -4.37
C ASP A 215 6.07 -21.36 -4.06
N SER A 216 5.58 -21.14 -2.83
CA SER A 216 5.21 -19.81 -2.36
C SER A 216 6.39 -18.82 -2.41
N LYS A 217 7.59 -19.24 -1.99
CA LYS A 217 8.81 -18.42 -2.09
C LYS A 217 9.23 -18.16 -3.54
N LYS A 218 9.14 -19.16 -4.43
CA LYS A 218 9.44 -18.99 -5.86
C LYS A 218 8.49 -18.01 -6.53
N ILE A 219 7.19 -18.13 -6.25
CA ILE A 219 6.17 -17.20 -6.77
C ILE A 219 6.42 -15.79 -6.23
N SER A 220 6.74 -15.68 -4.94
CA SER A 220 7.10 -14.40 -4.31
C SER A 220 8.32 -13.73 -4.96
N ARG A 221 9.37 -14.51 -5.30
CA ARG A 221 10.53 -14.02 -6.06
C ARG A 221 10.16 -13.55 -7.45
N LEU A 222 9.31 -14.29 -8.13
CA LEU A 222 8.93 -13.98 -9.49
C LEU A 222 8.11 -12.69 -9.58
N LEU A 223 7.16 -12.51 -8.65
CA LEU A 223 6.27 -11.35 -8.63
C LEU A 223 7.01 -10.07 -8.19
N LEU A 224 7.95 -10.21 -7.27
CA LEU A 224 8.58 -9.07 -6.61
C LEU A 224 9.96 -8.73 -7.17
N GLY A 225 10.61 -9.66 -7.88
CA GLY A 225 11.92 -9.44 -8.51
C GLY A 225 13.02 -9.19 -7.47
N GLU A 226 13.74 -8.07 -7.64
CA GLU A 226 14.84 -7.67 -6.76
C GLU A 226 14.36 -7.30 -5.35
N LEU A 227 13.16 -6.69 -5.23
CA LEU A 227 12.49 -6.35 -3.96
C LEU A 227 12.17 -7.58 -3.10
N HIS A 228 12.26 -8.80 -3.63
CA HIS A 228 12.12 -10.00 -2.80
C HIS A 228 13.19 -10.10 -1.72
N ARG A 229 14.42 -9.62 -2.00
CA ARG A 229 15.50 -9.62 -1.00
C ARG A 229 15.15 -8.69 0.15
N ASP A 230 14.61 -7.53 -0.16
CA ASP A 230 14.18 -6.54 0.83
C ASP A 230 13.04 -7.11 1.68
N LYS A 231 12.07 -7.80 1.05
CA LYS A 231 11.01 -8.51 1.80
C LYS A 231 11.59 -9.52 2.80
N GLU A 232 12.52 -10.38 2.35
CA GLU A 232 13.14 -11.37 3.24
C GLU A 232 13.97 -10.68 4.35
N TYR A 233 14.65 -9.57 4.04
CA TYR A 233 15.39 -8.78 5.02
C TYR A 233 14.46 -8.22 6.10
N LEU A 234 13.38 -7.53 5.70
CA LEU A 234 12.40 -6.96 6.64
C LEU A 234 11.69 -8.04 7.45
N GLU A 235 11.29 -9.15 6.84
CA GLU A 235 10.70 -10.28 7.58
C GLU A 235 11.66 -10.87 8.61
N ASN A 236 12.96 -10.92 8.31
CA ASN A 236 13.98 -11.39 9.26
C ASN A 236 14.26 -10.34 10.36
N LEU A 237 14.13 -9.05 10.02
CA LEU A 237 14.23 -7.93 10.95
C LEU A 237 13.16 -8.02 12.04
N VAL A 238 11.90 -8.21 11.63
CA VAL A 238 10.76 -8.33 12.54
C VAL A 238 10.85 -9.61 13.38
N LYS A 239 11.35 -10.72 12.82
CA LYS A 239 11.52 -12.00 13.55
C LYS A 239 12.63 -11.96 14.60
N ASN A 240 13.66 -11.12 14.41
CA ASN A 240 14.81 -11.03 15.32
C ASN A 240 15.00 -9.57 15.78
N PRO A 241 14.25 -9.11 16.80
CA PRO A 241 14.28 -7.73 17.29
C PRO A 241 15.54 -7.41 18.13
N ASN A 242 16.70 -7.94 17.75
CA ASN A 242 17.97 -7.70 18.44
C ASN A 242 18.63 -6.35 18.05
N ILE A 243 17.92 -5.49 17.30
CA ILE A 243 18.41 -4.17 16.92
C ILE A 243 18.11 -3.19 18.06
N ARG A 244 18.95 -3.24 19.08
CA ARG A 244 18.96 -2.26 20.15
C ARG A 244 19.83 -1.10 19.71
N SER A 245 19.23 0.05 19.38
CA SER A 245 20.01 1.29 19.32
C SER A 245 20.56 1.54 20.73
N PRO A 246 21.88 1.71 20.90
CA PRO A 246 22.48 1.87 22.23
C PRO A 246 21.89 3.04 23.04
N ASN A 247 21.26 4.01 22.36
CA ASN A 247 20.93 5.32 22.93
C ASN A 247 19.42 5.61 23.03
N ASN A 248 18.52 4.78 22.48
CA ASN A 248 17.07 5.02 22.59
C ASN A 248 16.23 3.73 22.39
N PRO A 249 15.56 3.22 23.44
CA PRO A 249 14.71 2.04 23.34
C PRO A 249 13.46 2.24 22.46
N GLU A 250 12.91 3.46 22.35
CA GLU A 250 11.74 3.72 21.47
C GLU A 250 12.10 3.71 19.98
N SER A 251 13.38 3.89 19.66
CA SER A 251 13.85 3.79 18.28
C SER A 251 13.74 2.37 17.73
N SER A 252 13.78 1.34 18.59
CA SER A 252 13.64 -0.06 18.17
C SER A 252 12.22 -0.33 17.66
N ASP A 253 11.22 0.12 18.40
CA ASP A 253 9.81 -0.08 18.04
C ASP A 253 9.43 0.71 16.78
N PHE A 254 9.98 1.92 16.62
CA PHE A 254 9.82 2.69 15.40
C PHE A 254 10.41 2.01 14.16
N ILE A 255 11.61 1.41 14.27
CA ILE A 255 12.24 0.68 13.16
C ILE A 255 11.41 -0.56 12.80
N ILE A 256 10.86 -1.27 13.79
CA ILE A 256 10.00 -2.43 13.57
C ILE A 256 8.70 -2.00 12.87
N ALA A 257 8.07 -0.91 13.33
CA ALA A 257 6.85 -0.39 12.71
C ALA A 257 7.06 -0.02 11.22
N GLN A 258 8.19 0.63 10.91
CA GLN A 258 8.55 0.95 9.53
C GLN A 258 8.85 -0.31 8.69
N ALA A 259 9.45 -1.33 9.30
CA ALA A 259 9.67 -2.60 8.64
C ALA A 259 8.36 -3.35 8.33
N GLU A 260 7.40 -3.32 9.25
CA GLU A 260 6.06 -3.89 9.05
C GLU A 260 5.29 -3.18 7.94
N GLU A 261 5.36 -1.85 7.90
CA GLU A 261 4.79 -1.04 6.82
C GLU A 261 5.41 -1.39 5.47
N GLY A 262 6.74 -1.51 5.42
CA GLY A 262 7.47 -1.97 4.22
C GLY A 262 7.06 -3.38 3.79
N ILE A 263 6.90 -4.33 4.73
CA ILE A 263 6.40 -5.68 4.42
C ILE A 263 4.99 -5.62 3.83
N LYS A 264 4.10 -4.81 4.43
CA LYS A 264 2.72 -4.63 3.96
C LYS A 264 2.69 -4.08 2.53
N PHE A 265 3.51 -3.08 2.24
CA PHE A 265 3.69 -2.55 0.89
C PHE A 265 4.11 -3.65 -0.11
N LEU A 266 5.11 -4.46 0.24
CA LEU A 266 5.61 -5.53 -0.62
C LEU A 266 4.55 -6.64 -0.84
N ILE A 267 3.71 -6.91 0.15
CA ILE A 267 2.57 -7.84 0.02
C ILE A 267 1.54 -7.29 -0.96
N ASN A 268 1.12 -6.03 -0.82
CA ASN A 268 0.16 -5.39 -1.73
C ASN A 268 0.68 -5.40 -3.18
N ARG A 269 1.97 -5.11 -3.37
CA ARG A 269 2.63 -5.18 -4.69
C ARG A 269 2.63 -6.60 -5.25
N GLN A 270 2.85 -7.62 -4.42
CA GLN A 270 2.74 -9.02 -4.86
C GLN A 270 1.33 -9.37 -5.30
N GLU A 271 0.31 -8.90 -4.59
CA GLU A 271 -1.09 -9.10 -4.96
C GLU A 271 -1.44 -8.39 -6.27
N PHE A 272 -0.95 -7.17 -6.49
CA PHE A 272 -1.08 -6.45 -7.76
C PHE A 272 -0.60 -7.30 -8.95
N TRP A 273 0.63 -7.82 -8.88
CA TRP A 273 1.18 -8.64 -9.97
C TRP A 273 0.45 -9.99 -10.15
N ARG A 274 -0.13 -10.54 -9.09
CA ARG A 274 -0.99 -11.74 -9.18
C ARG A 274 -2.30 -11.46 -9.91
N GLN A 275 -2.86 -10.26 -9.76
CA GLN A 275 -4.10 -9.87 -10.44
C GLN A 275 -3.86 -9.52 -11.92
N GLN A 276 -2.65 -9.06 -12.25
CA GLN A 276 -2.28 -8.64 -13.61
C GLN A 276 -1.80 -9.82 -14.48
N ARG A 277 -1.10 -10.82 -13.92
CA ARG A 277 -0.64 -12.00 -14.67
C ARG A 277 -1.64 -13.14 -14.54
N SER A 278 -2.11 -13.70 -15.67
CA SER A 278 -2.83 -14.98 -15.61
C SER A 278 -1.88 -16.05 -15.05
N VAL A 279 -2.35 -16.98 -14.23
CA VAL A 279 -1.51 -18.02 -13.58
C VAL A 279 -0.71 -18.85 -14.63
N THR A 280 -1.13 -18.80 -15.90
CA THR A 280 -0.52 -19.43 -17.07
C THR A 280 0.64 -18.65 -17.70
N ASP A 281 0.81 -17.34 -17.42
CA ASP A 281 1.86 -16.48 -18.00
C ASP A 281 3.17 -16.49 -17.19
N ILE A 282 3.28 -17.32 -16.17
CA ILE A 282 4.49 -17.47 -15.35
C ILE A 282 5.49 -18.36 -16.11
N PRO A 283 6.61 -17.83 -16.64
CA PRO A 283 7.59 -18.67 -17.32
C PRO A 283 8.20 -19.63 -16.29
N LYS A 284 8.11 -20.93 -16.56
CA LYS A 284 8.88 -21.92 -15.77
C LYS A 284 10.36 -21.54 -15.86
N PRO A 285 11.10 -21.54 -14.74
CA PRO A 285 12.50 -21.14 -14.74
C PRO A 285 13.27 -22.04 -15.72
N MET A 286 13.78 -21.46 -16.81
CA MET A 286 14.62 -22.18 -17.75
C MET A 286 15.87 -22.67 -17.02
N ALA A 287 16.07 -23.99 -17.04
CA ALA A 287 17.27 -24.61 -16.49
C ALA A 287 18.51 -23.96 -17.11
N ARG A 288 19.39 -23.39 -16.28
CA ARG A 288 20.69 -22.86 -16.70
C ARG A 288 21.43 -23.97 -17.44
N LYS A 289 21.56 -23.86 -18.77
CA LYS A 289 22.46 -24.71 -19.55
C LYS A 289 23.87 -24.49 -19.00
N LYS A 290 24.46 -25.53 -18.40
CA LYS A 290 25.89 -25.56 -18.06
C LYS A 290 26.65 -25.24 -19.34
N LYS A 291 27.36 -24.11 -19.36
CA LYS A 291 28.36 -23.81 -20.37
C LYS A 291 29.51 -24.78 -20.10
N LEU A 292 29.52 -25.91 -20.81
CA LEU A 292 30.66 -26.83 -20.80
C LEU A 292 31.86 -26.06 -21.34
N GLU A 293 32.91 -25.96 -20.55
CA GLU A 293 34.22 -25.49 -20.97
C GLU A 293 34.72 -26.30 -22.18
N LEU A 294 35.23 -25.60 -23.19
CA LEU A 294 36.13 -26.19 -24.17
C LEU A 294 37.52 -25.55 -23.95
N ALA A 295 38.27 -26.10 -23.00
CA ALA A 295 39.68 -25.81 -22.83
C ALA A 295 40.44 -26.38 -24.05
N LYS A 296 40.97 -25.50 -24.91
CA LYS A 296 41.94 -25.89 -25.94
C LYS A 296 43.33 -25.99 -25.29
N PRO A 297 44.10 -27.07 -25.53
CA PRO A 297 45.41 -27.25 -24.93
C PRO A 297 46.44 -26.30 -25.54
N LYS A 298 47.32 -25.78 -24.69
CA LYS A 298 48.55 -25.06 -25.08
C LYS A 298 49.48 -26.04 -25.81
N VAL A 299 49.87 -25.71 -27.04
CA VAL A 299 51.06 -26.30 -27.67
C VAL A 299 52.18 -25.28 -27.55
N LYS A 300 53.25 -25.69 -26.85
CA LYS A 300 54.56 -25.04 -26.80
C LYS A 300 55.42 -25.56 -27.96
N ALA A 301 56.43 -24.75 -28.29
CA ALA A 301 57.49 -24.88 -29.30
C ALA A 301 57.11 -24.29 -30.66
#